data_AF-A0A8H8RR14-F1
#
_entry.id   AF-A0A8H8RR14-F1
#
_cell.length_a   1.000
_cell.length_b   1.000
_cell.length_c   1.000
_cell.angle_alpha   90.00
_cell.angle_beta   90.00
_cell.angle_gamma   90.00
#
_symmetry.space_group_name_H-M   'P 1'
#
loop_
_entity.id
_entity.type
_entity.pdbx_description
1 polymer ?
#
loop_
_entity_poly.entity_id
_entity_poly.type
_entity_poly.pdbx_seq_one_letter_code
_entity_poly.pdbx_strand_id
1 'polypeptide(L)'
;MDYNGTSSGDAQHLCVLVHGLWGNPNHLEVMAKSLRAKHPEESLHILVAKRNSGSFTYDGIELGGERVCQEIEQEIEKLANEGQEIKRISLVGYSLGGLIARYAIGLLDSKGFFDKIKPVNFTTFASPHLGVRTPLRGWHNHVWNVLGARTLSASGRQLFTIDKFRDTGRPLLEVLADQESIFIKGLAKFERKTLYSNIVNDRSAVHYTTGISKTDPYTNLDKIKINYVQGYEDVILDPNTPVAPLDSEEEPHDTFYGGMIKASQTTIGRIPFLLAMVLFLPLGVLAFLMNSGVQSLRSNRRIRLHEKGLAGIQPGNYRMPLLITGMREAVEDVYENLNSAQSHEYLVAGTEEEAAQSEPSSPILERALSSLDGDEPNGQLLRRNSEKTSQDPPILALAPYQFRMIQALDTVGWRKYPVYIHKVRHSHAAIIVRLEKPSFSEGRIVLRHWLDEEFIL
;
A
#
# COMPACT_ATOMS: atom_id res chain seq x y z
N MET A 1 9.91 -22.01 17.05
CA MET A 1 9.06 -21.59 15.92
C MET A 1 9.18 -22.67 14.87
N ASP A 2 8.44 -23.76 15.08
CA ASP A 2 8.52 -24.97 14.25
C ASP A 2 7.33 -24.96 13.28
N TYR A 3 7.45 -24.10 12.28
CA TYR A 3 6.50 -24.03 11.15
C TYR A 3 7.21 -24.16 9.81
N ASN A 4 8.54 -24.16 9.82
CA ASN A 4 9.33 -24.52 8.66
C ASN A 4 9.10 -26.02 8.46
N GLY A 5 8.59 -26.41 7.29
CA GLY A 5 8.31 -27.81 7.01
C GLY A 5 9.59 -28.64 7.19
N THR A 6 9.47 -29.80 7.80
CA THR A 6 10.54 -30.80 7.77
C THR A 6 10.72 -31.30 6.33
N SER A 7 11.87 -31.91 6.06
CA SER A 7 12.30 -32.40 4.75
C SER A 7 11.50 -33.63 4.29
N SER A 8 10.18 -33.57 4.27
CA SER A 8 9.31 -34.68 3.88
C SER A 8 9.36 -35.01 2.38
N GLY A 9 10.28 -34.42 1.61
CA GLY A 9 10.50 -34.74 0.20
C GLY A 9 9.46 -34.18 -0.77
N ASP A 10 8.20 -34.07 -0.32
CA ASP A 10 7.04 -34.00 -1.22
C ASP A 10 6.51 -32.59 -1.49
N ALA A 11 6.75 -31.62 -0.61
CA ALA A 11 6.21 -30.26 -0.79
C ALA A 11 6.91 -29.50 -1.92
N GLN A 12 6.18 -29.23 -3.00
CA GLN A 12 6.70 -28.51 -4.17
C GLN A 12 6.31 -27.02 -4.19
N HIS A 13 5.71 -26.51 -3.11
CA HIS A 13 5.22 -25.13 -3.02
C HIS A 13 5.90 -24.40 -1.87
N LEU A 14 6.56 -23.28 -2.20
CA LEU A 14 7.16 -22.37 -1.24
C LEU A 14 6.25 -21.14 -1.01
N CYS A 15 5.83 -20.90 0.23
CA CYS A 15 5.16 -19.66 0.64
C CYS A 15 6.11 -18.80 1.46
N VAL A 16 6.36 -17.57 0.99
CA VAL A 16 7.29 -16.63 1.61
C VAL A 16 6.50 -15.53 2.33
N LEU A 17 6.75 -15.37 3.62
CA LEU A 17 6.10 -14.37 4.48
C LEU A 17 7.06 -13.21 4.77
N VAL A 18 6.66 -11.97 4.43
CA VAL A 18 7.51 -10.77 4.54
C VAL A 18 6.89 -9.74 5.48
N HIS A 19 7.59 -9.43 6.57
CA HIS A 19 7.11 -8.54 7.63
C HIS A 19 7.27 -7.04 7.29
N GLY A 20 6.54 -6.21 8.04
CA GLY A 20 6.54 -4.74 7.87
C GLY A 20 7.68 -4.00 8.59
N LEU A 21 7.59 -2.67 8.55
CA LEU A 21 8.52 -1.73 9.20
C LEU A 21 8.64 -2.00 10.71
N TRP A 22 9.86 -1.93 11.23
CA TRP A 22 10.20 -2.29 12.62
C TRP A 22 9.80 -3.71 13.04
N GLY A 23 9.47 -4.55 12.06
CA GLY A 23 9.03 -5.92 12.28
C GLY A 23 10.16 -6.92 12.42
N ASN A 24 9.76 -8.16 12.67
CA ASN A 24 10.59 -9.35 12.67
C ASN A 24 9.67 -10.55 12.37
N PRO A 25 10.21 -11.76 12.14
CA PRO A 25 9.41 -12.96 11.87
C PRO A 25 8.26 -13.23 12.84
N ASN A 26 8.41 -12.89 14.13
CA ASN A 26 7.38 -13.16 15.15
C ASN A 26 6.09 -12.37 14.91
N HIS A 27 6.16 -11.24 14.18
CA HIS A 27 4.96 -10.50 13.81
C HIS A 27 4.02 -11.30 12.90
N LEU A 28 4.54 -12.30 12.19
CA LEU A 28 3.80 -13.18 11.28
C LEU A 28 3.59 -14.57 11.86
N GLU A 29 3.89 -14.78 13.15
CA GLU A 29 3.78 -16.09 13.80
C GLU A 29 2.37 -16.68 13.70
N VAL A 30 1.34 -15.89 13.97
CA VAL A 30 -0.05 -16.36 13.88
C VAL A 30 -0.42 -16.73 12.44
N MET A 31 0.07 -15.98 11.46
CA MET A 31 -0.13 -16.27 10.04
C MET A 31 0.56 -17.57 9.64
N ALA A 32 1.82 -17.77 10.04
CA ALA A 32 2.57 -19.00 9.79
C ALA A 32 1.91 -20.22 10.44
N LYS A 33 1.46 -20.10 11.69
CA LYS A 33 0.70 -21.14 12.39
C LYS A 33 -0.63 -21.45 11.68
N SER A 34 -1.33 -20.44 11.18
CA SER A 34 -2.61 -20.62 10.47
C SER A 34 -2.40 -21.34 9.13
N LEU A 35 -1.36 -20.97 8.37
CA LEU A 35 -0.94 -21.69 7.17
C LEU A 35 -0.62 -23.16 7.48
N ARG A 36 0.21 -23.42 8.49
CA ARG A 36 0.60 -24.79 8.87
C ARG A 36 -0.59 -25.62 9.35
N ALA A 37 -1.55 -25.01 10.03
CA ALA A 37 -2.78 -25.68 10.46
C ALA A 37 -3.70 -26.07 9.28
N LYS A 38 -3.71 -25.28 8.21
CA LYS A 38 -4.50 -25.53 7.00
C LYS A 38 -3.77 -26.43 5.99
N HIS A 39 -2.46 -26.29 5.88
CA HIS A 39 -1.61 -26.94 4.89
C HIS A 39 -0.48 -27.73 5.58
N PRO A 40 -0.54 -29.08 5.54
CA PRO A 40 0.50 -29.96 6.08
C PRO A 40 1.88 -29.74 5.46
N GLU A 41 2.93 -30.22 6.13
CA GLU A 41 4.34 -30.03 5.74
C GLU A 41 4.67 -30.61 4.37
N GLU A 42 3.96 -31.66 3.98
CA GLU A 42 4.04 -32.36 2.70
C GLU A 42 3.44 -31.56 1.54
N SER A 43 2.65 -30.51 1.83
CA SER A 43 1.99 -29.69 0.81
C SER A 43 2.59 -28.30 0.65
N LEU A 44 3.21 -27.75 1.71
CA LEU A 44 3.64 -26.36 1.75
C LEU A 44 4.88 -26.14 2.63
N HIS A 45 5.94 -25.63 1.99
CA HIS A 45 7.09 -25.04 2.67
C HIS A 45 6.80 -23.58 3.01
N ILE A 46 7.11 -23.17 4.24
CA ILE A 46 6.90 -21.80 4.72
C ILE A 46 8.26 -21.20 5.03
N LEU A 47 8.58 -20.08 4.37
CA LEU A 47 9.77 -19.27 4.64
C LEU A 47 9.33 -17.94 5.23
N VAL A 48 9.67 -17.67 6.49
CA VAL A 48 9.45 -16.36 7.11
C VAL A 48 10.71 -15.53 6.98
N ALA A 49 10.69 -14.51 6.11
CA ALA A 49 11.85 -13.68 5.82
C ALA A 49 12.36 -12.97 7.08
N LYS A 50 13.67 -13.07 7.32
CA LYS A 50 14.30 -12.61 8.58
C LYS A 50 15.33 -11.52 8.40
N ARG A 51 15.93 -11.34 7.21
CA ARG A 51 17.08 -10.43 7.02
C ARG A 51 16.71 -8.95 7.13
N ASN A 52 15.43 -8.62 7.03
CA ASN A 52 14.95 -7.25 7.20
C ASN A 52 14.56 -6.91 8.65
N SER A 53 14.79 -7.80 9.63
CA SER A 53 14.33 -7.60 11.00
C SER A 53 14.81 -6.30 11.66
N GLY A 54 13.94 -5.67 12.43
CA GLY A 54 14.24 -4.53 13.30
C GLY A 54 14.80 -3.33 12.51
N SER A 55 16.00 -2.89 12.88
CA SER A 55 16.62 -1.69 12.29
C SER A 55 16.97 -1.82 10.80
N PHE A 56 17.02 -3.03 10.24
CA PHE A 56 17.27 -3.25 8.82
C PHE A 56 16.09 -2.81 7.95
N THR A 57 14.89 -2.71 8.53
CA THR A 57 13.73 -2.12 7.84
C THR A 57 13.88 -0.63 7.51
N TYR A 58 14.90 0.07 8.02
CA TYR A 58 15.21 1.47 7.65
C TYR A 58 15.97 1.59 6.32
N ASP A 59 16.43 0.46 5.76
CA ASP A 59 17.31 0.43 4.60
C ASP A 59 16.57 0.61 3.25
N GLY A 60 15.24 0.73 3.29
CA GLY A 60 14.42 0.92 2.10
C GLY A 60 13.90 -0.39 1.50
N ILE A 61 12.95 -0.22 0.59
CA ILE A 61 12.27 -1.26 -0.18
C ILE A 61 13.24 -1.94 -1.15
N GLU A 62 14.13 -1.19 -1.82
CA GLU A 62 15.13 -1.76 -2.75
C GLU A 62 16.03 -2.77 -2.05
N LEU A 63 16.82 -2.32 -1.05
CA LEU A 63 17.73 -3.22 -0.34
C LEU A 63 16.97 -4.29 0.46
N GLY A 64 15.77 -3.96 0.95
CA GLY A 64 14.88 -4.94 1.56
C GLY A 64 14.47 -6.05 0.57
N GLY A 65 14.14 -5.69 -0.66
CA GLY A 65 13.72 -6.60 -1.73
C GLY A 65 14.87 -7.47 -2.22
N GLU A 66 16.07 -6.91 -2.37
CA GLU A 66 17.29 -7.66 -2.69
C GLU A 66 17.59 -8.74 -1.64
N ARG A 67 17.45 -8.40 -0.35
CA ARG A 67 17.61 -9.37 0.75
C ARG A 67 16.57 -10.48 0.71
N VAL A 68 15.29 -10.15 0.48
CA VAL A 68 14.23 -11.16 0.38
C VAL A 68 14.46 -12.05 -0.84
N CYS A 69 14.80 -11.48 -2.00
CA CYS A 69 15.17 -12.25 -3.19
C CYS A 69 16.28 -13.24 -2.87
N GLN A 70 17.35 -12.80 -2.19
CA GLN A 70 18.44 -13.68 -1.80
C GLN A 70 18.01 -14.76 -0.79
N GLU A 71 17.13 -14.45 0.17
CA GLU A 71 16.59 -15.47 1.10
C GLU A 71 15.83 -16.55 0.34
N ILE A 72 15.04 -16.17 -0.66
CA ILE A 72 14.27 -17.09 -1.50
C ILE A 72 15.23 -17.98 -2.32
N GLU A 73 16.23 -17.38 -2.97
CA GLU A 73 17.24 -18.11 -3.74
C GLU A 73 17.95 -19.15 -2.89
N GLN A 74 18.40 -18.76 -1.69
CA GLN A 74 19.10 -19.66 -0.77
C GLN A 74 18.21 -20.77 -0.22
N GLU A 75 16.94 -20.49 0.08
CA GLU A 75 16.03 -21.52 0.57
C GLU A 75 15.72 -22.54 -0.54
N ILE A 76 15.50 -22.08 -1.78
CA ILE A 76 15.29 -22.99 -2.92
C ILE A 76 16.53 -23.84 -3.17
N GLU A 77 17.73 -23.26 -3.14
CA GLU A 77 18.99 -23.99 -3.30
C GLU A 77 19.19 -25.02 -2.18
N LYS A 78 18.93 -24.63 -0.92
CA LYS A 78 18.98 -25.53 0.24
C LYS A 78 18.02 -26.72 0.06
N LEU A 79 16.76 -26.46 -0.29
CA LEU A 79 15.75 -27.49 -0.51
C LEU A 79 16.16 -28.42 -1.66
N ALA A 80 16.70 -27.87 -2.75
CA ALA A 80 17.20 -28.66 -3.87
C ALA A 80 18.37 -29.59 -3.46
N ASN A 81 19.30 -29.11 -2.63
CA ASN A 81 20.38 -29.91 -2.07
C ASN A 81 19.88 -31.01 -1.11
N GLU A 82 18.73 -30.79 -0.47
CA GLU A 82 17.99 -31.76 0.35
C GLU A 82 17.14 -32.73 -0.51
N GLY A 83 17.20 -32.63 -1.85
CA GLY A 83 16.48 -33.47 -2.80
C GLY A 83 15.03 -33.03 -3.07
N GLN A 84 14.63 -31.84 -2.62
CA GLN A 84 13.28 -31.30 -2.76
C GLN A 84 13.22 -30.25 -3.89
N GLU A 85 12.36 -30.47 -4.87
CA GLU A 85 12.18 -29.56 -6.01
C GLU A 85 10.98 -28.63 -5.80
N ILE A 86 11.23 -27.31 -5.75
CA ILE A 86 10.16 -26.30 -5.68
C ILE A 86 9.67 -25.94 -7.09
N LYS A 87 8.36 -26.13 -7.33
CA LYS A 87 7.68 -25.85 -8.60
C LYS A 87 6.68 -24.71 -8.54
N ARG A 88 6.27 -24.33 -7.33
CA ARG A 88 5.28 -23.27 -7.09
C ARG A 88 5.78 -22.31 -6.03
N ILE A 89 5.50 -21.03 -6.20
CA ILE A 89 5.87 -20.00 -5.22
C ILE A 89 4.70 -19.07 -4.91
N SER A 90 4.60 -18.66 -3.66
CA SER A 90 3.68 -17.62 -3.20
C SER A 90 4.39 -16.65 -2.30
N LEU A 91 4.03 -15.36 -2.40
CA LEU A 91 4.59 -14.32 -1.56
C LEU A 91 3.46 -13.60 -0.84
N VAL A 92 3.63 -13.40 0.46
CA VAL A 92 2.67 -12.73 1.34
C VAL A 92 3.38 -11.62 2.07
N GLY A 93 2.89 -10.39 1.93
CA GLY A 93 3.50 -9.21 2.51
C GLY A 93 2.57 -8.49 3.47
N TYR A 94 3.10 -8.09 4.63
CA TYR A 94 2.39 -7.24 5.57
C TYR A 94 2.99 -5.84 5.59
N SER A 95 2.16 -4.80 5.43
CA SER A 95 2.60 -3.40 5.51
C SER A 95 3.74 -3.13 4.51
N LEU A 96 4.86 -2.54 4.95
CA LEU A 96 6.09 -2.37 4.15
C LEU A 96 6.55 -3.68 3.47
N GLY A 97 6.31 -4.84 4.08
CA GLY A 97 6.68 -6.14 3.56
C GLY A 97 6.04 -6.48 2.21
N GLY A 98 4.83 -5.99 1.93
CA GLY A 98 4.21 -6.14 0.61
C GLY A 98 4.90 -5.34 -0.49
N LEU A 99 5.49 -4.18 -0.15
CA LEU A 99 6.28 -3.40 -1.12
C LEU A 99 7.64 -4.04 -1.36
N ILE A 100 8.28 -4.54 -0.29
CA ILE A 100 9.51 -5.34 -0.37
C ILE A 100 9.29 -6.59 -1.24
N ALA A 101 8.18 -7.30 -1.04
CA ALA A 101 7.82 -8.47 -1.83
C ALA A 101 7.61 -8.12 -3.31
N ARG A 102 6.93 -7.00 -3.63
CA ARG A 102 6.81 -6.53 -5.03
C ARG A 102 8.15 -6.27 -5.68
N TYR A 103 9.09 -5.67 -4.95
CA TYR A 103 10.45 -5.45 -5.45
C TYR A 103 11.15 -6.80 -5.72
N ALA A 104 11.10 -7.72 -4.76
CA ALA A 104 11.68 -9.06 -4.91
C ALA A 104 11.06 -9.85 -6.08
N ILE A 105 9.75 -9.74 -6.31
CA ILE A 105 9.05 -10.35 -7.45
C ILE A 105 9.67 -9.91 -8.78
N GLY A 106 9.91 -8.60 -8.96
CA GLY A 106 10.53 -8.11 -10.19
C GLY A 106 11.96 -8.63 -10.39
N LEU A 107 12.72 -8.74 -9.29
CA LEU A 107 14.07 -9.34 -9.35
C LEU A 107 14.02 -10.82 -9.75
N LEU A 108 13.16 -11.61 -9.10
CA LEU A 108 12.98 -13.03 -9.41
C LEU A 108 12.58 -13.20 -10.89
N ASP A 109 11.62 -12.40 -11.36
CA ASP A 109 11.18 -12.43 -12.76
C ASP A 109 12.33 -12.13 -13.73
N SER A 110 13.09 -11.06 -13.47
CA SER A 110 14.22 -10.66 -14.31
C SER A 110 15.36 -11.69 -14.35
N LYS A 111 15.42 -12.58 -13.36
CA LYS A 111 16.37 -13.70 -13.28
C LYS A 111 15.83 -15.00 -13.90
N GLY A 112 14.62 -14.97 -14.48
CA GLY A 112 14.00 -16.16 -15.11
C GLY A 112 13.49 -17.19 -14.11
N PHE A 113 13.28 -16.83 -12.82
CA PHE A 113 12.76 -17.78 -11.83
C PHE A 113 11.38 -18.31 -12.25
N PHE A 114 10.54 -17.41 -12.77
CA PHE A 114 9.16 -17.75 -13.14
C PHE A 114 9.03 -18.58 -14.42
N ASP A 115 10.15 -18.86 -15.12
CA ASP A 115 10.17 -19.81 -16.23
C ASP A 115 10.19 -21.27 -15.75
N LYS A 116 10.64 -21.49 -14.51
CA LYS A 116 10.76 -22.82 -13.89
C LYS A 116 9.81 -23.02 -12.71
N ILE A 117 9.52 -21.94 -11.98
CA ILE A 117 8.69 -21.96 -10.77
C ILE A 117 7.43 -21.16 -11.04
N LYS A 118 6.27 -21.80 -11.00
CA LYS A 118 4.98 -21.14 -11.23
C LYS A 118 4.67 -20.16 -10.08
N PRO A 119 4.51 -18.85 -10.34
CA PRO A 119 4.01 -17.90 -9.35
C PRO A 119 2.50 -18.09 -9.14
N VAL A 120 2.10 -18.40 -7.91
CA VAL A 120 0.72 -18.77 -7.57
C VAL A 120 -0.01 -17.61 -6.87
N ASN A 121 0.27 -17.36 -5.59
CA ASN A 121 -0.37 -16.28 -4.82
C ASN A 121 0.58 -15.12 -4.55
N PHE A 122 0.09 -13.91 -4.77
CA PHE A 122 0.64 -12.71 -4.15
C PHE A 122 -0.43 -12.07 -3.28
N THR A 123 -0.21 -12.07 -1.96
CA THR A 123 -1.18 -11.51 -1.01
C THR A 123 -0.57 -10.36 -0.21
N THR A 124 -1.33 -9.28 0.00
CA THR A 124 -0.92 -8.19 0.88
C THR A 124 -1.93 -7.87 1.96
N PHE A 125 -1.43 -7.55 3.15
CA PHE A 125 -2.22 -7.09 4.29
C PHE A 125 -1.78 -5.70 4.70
N ALA A 126 -2.67 -4.72 4.58
CA ALA A 126 -2.42 -3.32 4.92
C ALA A 126 -1.14 -2.73 4.30
N SER A 127 -0.78 -3.14 3.08
CA SER A 127 0.41 -2.68 2.37
C SER A 127 0.16 -1.39 1.60
N PRO A 128 0.87 -0.29 1.88
CA PRO A 128 0.60 1.03 1.29
C PRO A 128 1.12 1.12 -0.16
N HIS A 129 0.39 0.53 -1.11
CA HIS A 129 0.78 0.44 -2.52
C HIS A 129 0.92 1.81 -3.21
N LEU A 130 0.21 2.84 -2.73
CA LEU A 130 0.31 4.22 -3.21
C LEU A 130 1.16 5.14 -2.31
N GLY A 131 1.90 4.55 -1.37
CA GLY A 131 2.61 5.28 -0.32
C GLY A 131 1.73 5.59 0.90
N VAL A 132 2.24 6.42 1.80
CA VAL A 132 1.58 6.79 3.06
C VAL A 132 1.26 8.28 3.17
N ARG A 133 1.49 9.04 2.09
CA ARG A 133 1.19 10.47 2.04
C ARG A 133 -0.31 10.69 2.11
N THR A 134 -0.72 11.56 3.04
CA THR A 134 -2.14 11.88 3.25
C THR A 134 -2.54 13.11 2.40
N PRO A 135 -3.61 13.03 1.57
CA PRO A 135 -4.11 14.15 0.77
C PRO A 135 -4.94 15.15 1.60
N LEU A 136 -5.28 14.78 2.84
CA LEU A 136 -6.12 15.58 3.74
C LEU A 136 -5.39 16.84 4.23
N ARG A 137 -6.04 17.99 4.05
CA ARG A 137 -5.56 19.30 4.53
C ARG A 137 -5.67 19.37 6.07
N GLY A 138 -4.55 19.61 6.77
CA GLY A 138 -4.53 19.76 8.23
C GLY A 138 -3.12 19.78 8.83
N TRP A 139 -2.91 20.50 9.95
CA TRP A 139 -1.59 20.68 10.57
C TRP A 139 -0.93 19.35 10.97
N HIS A 140 -1.67 18.42 11.56
CA HIS A 140 -1.15 17.09 11.92
C HIS A 140 -0.69 16.28 10.70
N ASN A 141 -1.38 16.41 9.56
CA ASN A 141 -1.01 15.72 8.31
C ASN A 141 0.23 16.36 7.69
N HIS A 142 0.40 17.68 7.80
CA HIS A 142 1.62 18.37 7.39
C HIS A 142 2.83 17.89 8.20
N VAL A 143 2.69 17.82 9.53
CA VAL A 143 3.74 17.30 10.42
C VAL A 143 4.09 15.85 10.08
N TRP A 144 3.09 14.98 9.85
CA TRP A 144 3.32 13.60 9.44
C TRP A 144 4.04 13.51 8.08
N ASN A 145 3.59 14.26 7.07
CA ASN A 145 4.17 14.27 5.73
C ASN A 145 5.62 14.80 5.70
N VAL A 146 5.99 15.71 6.62
CA VAL A 146 7.34 16.29 6.67
C VAL A 146 8.27 15.50 7.60
N LEU A 147 7.83 15.21 8.83
CA LEU A 147 8.65 14.52 9.84
C LEU A 147 8.67 13.01 9.62
N GLY A 148 7.55 12.38 9.29
CA GLY A 148 7.47 10.93 9.04
C GLY A 148 8.39 10.51 7.89
N ALA A 149 8.37 11.28 6.79
CA ALA A 149 9.20 11.02 5.61
C ALA A 149 10.71 11.05 5.89
N ARG A 150 11.14 11.83 6.88
CA ARG A 150 12.56 12.04 7.22
C ARG A 150 13.03 11.24 8.42
N THR A 151 12.13 10.73 9.25
CA THR A 151 12.47 10.00 10.48
C THR A 151 12.63 8.49 10.28
N LEU A 152 12.21 7.96 9.14
CA LEU A 152 12.30 6.53 8.81
C LEU A 152 13.39 6.20 7.78
N SER A 153 14.39 7.07 7.63
CA SER A 153 15.52 6.90 6.69
C SER A 153 15.04 6.60 5.25
N ALA A 154 15.69 5.70 4.53
CA ALA A 154 15.38 5.36 3.13
C ALA A 154 13.92 4.87 2.98
N SER A 155 13.44 4.01 3.88
CA SER A 155 12.07 3.54 3.88
C SER A 155 11.05 4.66 4.04
N GLY A 156 11.34 5.64 4.90
CA GLY A 156 10.51 6.85 5.02
C GLY A 156 10.41 7.62 3.72
N ARG A 157 11.55 7.90 3.10
CA ARG A 157 11.59 8.65 1.84
C ARG A 157 10.79 7.97 0.73
N GLN A 158 10.90 6.64 0.64
CA GLN A 158 10.18 5.83 -0.35
C GLN A 158 8.68 5.71 -0.06
N LEU A 159 8.29 5.46 1.20
CA LEU A 159 6.88 5.38 1.60
C LEU A 159 6.14 6.70 1.39
N PHE A 160 6.82 7.83 1.60
CA PHE A 160 6.26 9.17 1.38
C PHE A 160 6.48 9.70 -0.04
N THR A 161 7.05 8.88 -0.94
CA THR A 161 7.28 9.19 -2.35
C THR A 161 8.05 10.50 -2.58
N ILE A 162 9.03 10.78 -1.71
CA ILE A 162 9.96 11.93 -1.81
C ILE A 162 11.38 11.51 -2.20
N ASP A 163 11.57 10.24 -2.55
CA ASP A 163 12.81 9.70 -3.09
C ASP A 163 12.91 9.92 -4.60
N LYS A 164 14.12 9.74 -5.13
CA LYS A 164 14.39 9.61 -6.56
C LYS A 164 15.08 8.28 -6.75
N PHE A 165 14.42 7.36 -7.43
CA PHE A 165 14.90 5.99 -7.55
C PHE A 165 15.92 5.88 -8.66
N ARG A 166 17.19 5.65 -8.29
CA ARG A 166 18.33 5.57 -9.22
C ARG A 166 18.32 6.79 -10.17
N ASP A 167 18.57 6.58 -11.45
CA ASP A 167 18.63 7.63 -12.48
C ASP A 167 17.26 7.91 -13.13
N THR A 168 16.17 7.33 -12.60
CA THR A 168 14.83 7.54 -13.16
C THR A 168 14.25 8.91 -12.84
N GLY A 169 14.77 9.62 -11.83
CA GLY A 169 14.16 10.88 -11.37
C GLY A 169 12.75 10.75 -10.76
N ARG A 170 12.18 9.53 -10.70
CA ARG A 170 10.83 9.22 -10.21
C ARG A 170 10.89 8.52 -8.84
N PRO A 171 9.84 8.61 -8.00
CA PRO A 171 9.77 7.85 -6.75
C PRO A 171 9.76 6.34 -7.00
N LEU A 172 10.38 5.54 -6.12
CA LEU A 172 10.44 4.08 -6.29
C LEU A 172 9.05 3.45 -6.43
N LEU A 173 8.06 3.90 -5.66
CA LEU A 173 6.71 3.31 -5.74
C LEU A 173 6.05 3.53 -7.10
N GLU A 174 6.34 4.65 -7.76
CA GLU A 174 5.88 4.90 -9.12
C GLU A 174 6.53 3.91 -10.08
N VAL A 175 7.84 3.68 -9.95
CA VAL A 175 8.59 2.71 -10.77
C VAL A 175 8.11 1.28 -10.53
N LEU A 176 7.78 0.90 -9.29
CA LEU A 176 7.21 -0.41 -8.96
C LEU A 176 5.83 -0.64 -9.61
N ALA A 177 5.12 0.43 -9.96
CA ALA A 177 3.80 0.38 -10.58
C ALA A 177 3.86 0.66 -12.08
N ASP A 178 5.04 0.94 -12.64
CA ASP A 178 5.19 1.26 -14.05
C ASP A 178 4.92 0.03 -14.91
N GLN A 179 4.01 0.16 -15.90
CA GLN A 179 3.56 -0.92 -16.80
C GLN A 179 4.71 -1.63 -17.52
N GLU A 180 5.80 -0.92 -17.78
CA GLU A 180 6.96 -1.46 -18.49
C GLU A 180 8.03 -2.05 -17.57
N SER A 181 7.90 -1.84 -16.26
CA SER A 181 8.87 -2.32 -15.29
C SER A 181 8.85 -3.83 -15.12
N ILE A 182 10.01 -4.40 -14.77
CA ILE A 182 10.12 -5.80 -14.33
C ILE A 182 9.20 -6.11 -13.13
N PHE A 183 8.89 -5.10 -12.31
CA PHE A 183 8.13 -5.28 -11.07
C PHE A 183 6.66 -5.58 -11.35
N ILE A 184 6.02 -4.78 -12.20
CA ILE A 184 4.62 -5.02 -12.56
C ILE A 184 4.48 -6.25 -13.47
N LYS A 185 5.45 -6.49 -14.36
CA LYS A 185 5.45 -7.65 -15.27
C LYS A 185 5.59 -8.95 -14.48
N GLY A 186 6.53 -9.00 -13.54
CA GLY A 186 6.65 -10.13 -12.61
C GLY A 186 5.41 -10.30 -11.73
N LEU A 187 4.81 -9.21 -11.25
CA LEU A 187 3.57 -9.27 -10.48
C LEU A 187 2.41 -9.83 -11.32
N ALA A 188 2.26 -9.41 -12.57
CA ALA A 188 1.19 -9.85 -13.47
C ALA A 188 1.15 -11.37 -13.65
N LYS A 189 2.32 -12.04 -13.61
CA LYS A 189 2.45 -13.50 -13.76
C LYS A 189 1.78 -14.32 -12.64
N PHE A 190 1.53 -13.74 -11.46
CA PHE A 190 0.88 -14.46 -10.36
C PHE A 190 -0.57 -14.81 -10.71
N GLU A 191 -0.93 -16.08 -10.58
CA GLU A 191 -2.30 -16.57 -10.82
C GLU A 191 -3.34 -15.81 -9.98
N ARG A 192 -3.00 -15.53 -8.71
CA ARG A 192 -3.89 -14.84 -7.79
C ARG A 192 -3.19 -13.70 -7.06
N LYS A 193 -3.81 -12.53 -7.10
CA LYS A 193 -3.34 -11.31 -6.44
C LYS A 193 -4.45 -10.78 -5.55
N THR A 194 -4.21 -10.77 -4.25
CA THR A 194 -5.25 -10.47 -3.25
C THR A 194 -4.73 -9.44 -2.27
N LEU A 195 -5.50 -8.39 -2.00
CA LEU A 195 -5.17 -7.41 -0.96
C LEU A 195 -6.27 -7.31 0.07
N TYR A 196 -5.86 -7.09 1.32
CA TYR A 196 -6.73 -6.79 2.45
C TYR A 196 -6.42 -5.39 2.97
N SER A 197 -7.45 -4.53 2.99
CA SER A 197 -7.33 -3.12 3.33
C SER A 197 -8.24 -2.76 4.49
N ASN A 198 -7.66 -2.30 5.60
CA ASN A 198 -8.45 -1.80 6.72
C ASN A 198 -9.23 -0.54 6.29
N ILE A 199 -10.55 -0.53 6.48
CA ILE A 199 -11.39 0.63 6.14
C ILE A 199 -11.32 1.73 7.20
N VAL A 200 -11.02 1.37 8.45
CA VAL A 200 -10.91 2.32 9.58
C VAL A 200 -9.76 1.98 10.50
N ASN A 201 -9.39 2.96 11.34
CA ASN A 201 -8.43 2.84 12.43
C ASN A 201 -6.99 2.45 12.04
N ASP A 202 -6.66 2.44 10.74
CA ASP A 202 -5.31 2.24 10.26
C ASP A 202 -4.62 3.59 10.05
N ARG A 203 -3.89 4.02 11.07
CA ARG A 203 -3.14 5.30 11.04
C ARG A 203 -1.79 5.18 10.35
N SER A 204 -1.35 3.96 10.01
CA SER A 204 -0.05 3.71 9.40
C SER A 204 -0.16 3.61 7.88
N ALA A 205 -1.23 2.97 7.39
CA ALA A 205 -1.50 2.78 5.98
C ALA A 205 -3.01 2.83 5.74
N VAL A 206 -3.49 4.00 5.31
CA VAL A 206 -4.92 4.29 5.13
C VAL A 206 -5.55 3.50 3.98
N HIS A 207 -6.89 3.42 3.98
CA HIS A 207 -7.65 2.57 3.05
C HIS A 207 -7.28 2.80 1.59
N TYR A 208 -7.37 4.03 1.07
CA TYR A 208 -7.17 4.30 -0.35
C TYR A 208 -5.76 3.93 -0.85
N THR A 209 -4.74 3.93 0.01
CA THR A 209 -3.38 3.53 -0.39
C THR A 209 -3.18 2.02 -0.36
N THR A 210 -3.81 1.33 0.58
CA THR A 210 -3.72 -0.13 0.74
C THR A 210 -4.69 -0.89 -0.17
N GLY A 211 -5.86 -0.29 -0.42
CA GLY A 211 -6.91 -0.76 -1.31
C GLY A 211 -6.71 -0.37 -2.78
N ILE A 212 -5.70 0.44 -3.10
CA ILE A 212 -5.43 0.93 -4.47
C ILE A 212 -6.70 1.62 -5.00
N SER A 213 -7.10 2.72 -4.35
CA SER A 213 -8.34 3.43 -4.66
C SER A 213 -8.12 4.92 -4.82
N LYS A 214 -8.91 5.54 -5.70
CA LYS A 214 -9.01 6.99 -5.89
C LYS A 214 -10.08 7.65 -5.01
N THR A 215 -10.90 6.85 -4.32
CA THR A 215 -11.97 7.30 -3.44
C THR A 215 -11.88 6.61 -2.07
N ASP A 216 -12.50 7.20 -1.06
CA ASP A 216 -12.63 6.61 0.28
C ASP A 216 -14.07 6.79 0.79
N PRO A 217 -14.96 5.80 0.58
CA PRO A 217 -16.34 5.88 1.05
C PRO A 217 -16.47 5.72 2.57
N TYR A 218 -15.40 5.33 3.27
CA TYR A 218 -15.45 4.96 4.69
C TYR A 218 -15.16 6.14 5.64
N THR A 219 -15.11 7.36 5.10
CA THR A 219 -14.85 8.58 5.87
C THR A 219 -15.95 8.90 6.89
N ASN A 220 -17.19 8.48 6.62
CA ASN A 220 -18.29 8.56 7.56
C ASN A 220 -19.15 7.29 7.48
N LEU A 221 -18.92 6.36 8.41
CA LEU A 221 -19.64 5.09 8.46
C LEU A 221 -21.14 5.25 8.80
N ASP A 222 -21.52 6.33 9.47
CA ASP A 222 -22.92 6.59 9.87
C ASP A 222 -23.82 6.97 8.68
N LYS A 223 -23.23 7.18 7.49
CA LYS A 223 -23.94 7.56 6.26
C LYS A 223 -24.00 6.46 5.21
N ILE A 224 -23.46 5.28 5.52
CA ILE A 224 -23.35 4.18 4.58
C ILE A 224 -23.86 2.88 5.21
N LYS A 225 -24.49 2.06 4.40
CA LYS A 225 -24.77 0.67 4.72
C LYS A 225 -23.59 -0.18 4.26
N ILE A 226 -23.03 -0.97 5.16
CA ILE A 226 -21.90 -1.85 4.86
C ILE A 226 -22.42 -3.24 4.48
N ASN A 227 -21.93 -3.78 3.37
CA ASN A 227 -22.24 -5.14 2.95
C ASN A 227 -21.05 -6.06 3.26
N TYR A 228 -21.34 -7.20 3.86
CA TYR A 228 -20.33 -8.15 4.34
C TYR A 228 -20.33 -9.44 3.53
N VAL A 229 -19.18 -10.09 3.43
CA VAL A 229 -19.06 -11.43 2.85
C VAL A 229 -19.70 -12.44 3.80
N GLN A 230 -20.60 -13.26 3.27
CA GLN A 230 -21.29 -14.30 4.04
C GLN A 230 -20.28 -15.31 4.64
N GLY A 231 -20.45 -15.66 5.91
CA GLY A 231 -19.59 -16.64 6.61
C GLY A 231 -18.36 -16.04 7.30
N TYR A 232 -18.12 -14.72 7.16
CA TYR A 232 -16.95 -14.03 7.74
C TYR A 232 -17.33 -12.88 8.68
N GLU A 233 -18.48 -13.02 9.34
CA GLU A 233 -19.00 -12.07 10.33
C GLU A 233 -19.08 -10.64 9.74
N ASP A 234 -19.11 -9.62 10.59
CA ASP A 234 -19.11 -8.21 10.20
C ASP A 234 -17.67 -7.67 9.98
N VAL A 235 -16.75 -8.53 9.52
CA VAL A 235 -15.31 -8.21 9.40
C VAL A 235 -14.85 -8.01 7.96
N ILE A 236 -15.28 -8.86 7.02
CA ILE A 236 -14.86 -8.78 5.62
C ILE A 236 -16.00 -8.18 4.80
N LEU A 237 -15.71 -7.10 4.07
CA LEU A 237 -16.70 -6.45 3.22
C LEU A 237 -16.77 -7.11 1.85
N ASP A 238 -17.94 -7.07 1.23
CA ASP A 238 -18.13 -7.54 -0.14
C ASP A 238 -17.20 -6.80 -1.11
N PRO A 239 -16.37 -7.49 -1.90
CA PRO A 239 -15.38 -6.84 -2.76
C PRO A 239 -16.00 -6.10 -3.96
N ASN A 240 -17.20 -6.48 -4.40
CA ASN A 240 -17.88 -5.91 -5.57
C ASN A 240 -18.81 -4.76 -5.18
N THR A 241 -19.48 -4.87 -4.03
CA THR A 241 -20.44 -3.87 -3.54
C THR A 241 -20.28 -3.68 -2.04
N PRO A 242 -19.14 -3.12 -1.58
CA PRO A 242 -18.83 -3.03 -0.14
C PRO A 242 -19.74 -2.09 0.64
N VAL A 243 -20.31 -1.09 -0.05
CA VAL A 243 -21.15 -0.06 0.54
C VAL A 243 -22.40 0.18 -0.31
N ALA A 244 -23.49 0.54 0.35
CA ALA A 244 -24.72 1.05 -0.26
C ALA A 244 -25.16 2.33 0.46
N PRO A 245 -25.94 3.21 -0.18
CA PRO A 245 -26.60 4.31 0.51
C PRO A 245 -27.50 3.78 1.64
N LEU A 246 -27.66 4.55 2.71
CA LEU A 246 -28.71 4.27 3.69
C LEU A 246 -30.07 4.54 3.04
N ASP A 247 -31.00 3.62 3.23
CA ASP A 247 -32.39 3.80 2.80
C ASP A 247 -32.95 5.05 3.50
N SER A 248 -33.57 5.96 2.74
CA SER A 248 -34.05 7.27 3.19
C SER A 248 -35.16 7.25 4.26
N GLU A 249 -35.48 6.10 4.83
CA GLU A 249 -36.57 5.90 5.82
C GLU A 249 -36.08 5.58 7.24
N GLU A 250 -34.78 5.39 7.44
CA GLU A 250 -34.20 5.31 8.79
C GLU A 250 -33.20 6.45 8.97
N GLU A 251 -33.72 7.67 9.15
CA GLU A 251 -32.94 8.66 9.91
C GLU A 251 -32.75 8.07 11.31
N PRO A 252 -31.51 7.87 11.79
CA PRO A 252 -31.31 7.55 13.18
C PRO A 252 -31.88 8.72 13.98
N HIS A 253 -32.89 8.45 14.81
CA HIS A 253 -33.36 9.43 15.77
C HIS A 253 -32.17 9.87 16.63
N ASP A 254 -31.66 11.06 16.31
CA ASP A 254 -30.71 11.78 17.12
C ASP A 254 -31.28 11.89 18.53
N THR A 255 -30.81 11.01 19.42
CA THR A 255 -30.91 11.25 20.85
C THR A 255 -29.85 12.30 21.17
N PHE A 256 -30.19 13.54 20.82
CA PHE A 256 -29.44 14.77 21.14
C PHE A 256 -29.11 14.87 22.64
N TYR A 257 -29.83 14.12 23.49
CA TYR A 257 -29.62 14.01 24.93
C TYR A 257 -28.54 13.00 25.38
N GLY A 258 -28.01 12.14 24.50
CA GLY A 258 -26.98 11.15 24.84
C GLY A 258 -25.54 11.69 24.85
N GLY A 259 -25.27 12.76 24.09
CA GLY A 259 -23.93 13.34 23.93
C GLY A 259 -23.51 14.30 25.05
N MET A 260 -24.46 14.97 25.69
CA MET A 260 -24.17 15.99 26.70
C MET A 260 -23.91 15.41 28.11
N ILE A 261 -24.36 14.19 28.40
CA ILE A 261 -24.17 13.56 29.72
C ILE A 261 -22.80 12.85 29.85
N LYS A 262 -22.12 12.52 28.75
CA LYS A 262 -20.74 11.96 28.78
C LYS A 262 -19.63 13.02 28.69
N ALA A 263 -19.94 14.23 28.27
CA ALA A 263 -18.96 15.30 28.10
C ALA A 263 -18.64 16.07 29.39
N SER A 264 -19.51 16.05 30.41
CA SER A 264 -19.33 16.85 31.63
C SER A 264 -18.63 16.13 32.79
N GLN A 265 -18.46 14.79 32.74
CA GLN A 265 -17.79 14.03 33.80
C GLN A 265 -16.35 13.58 33.48
N THR A 266 -15.80 13.89 32.31
CA THR A 266 -14.52 13.29 31.85
C THR A 266 -13.32 14.24 31.82
N THR A 267 -13.49 15.53 32.11
CA THR A 267 -12.40 16.50 31.97
C THR A 267 -11.40 16.44 33.14
N ILE A 268 -11.88 16.29 34.39
CA ILE A 268 -11.02 16.26 35.59
C ILE A 268 -10.21 14.96 35.68
N GLY A 269 -10.81 13.80 35.36
CA GLY A 269 -10.12 12.51 35.36
C GLY A 269 -9.05 12.35 34.27
N ARG A 270 -9.04 13.23 33.26
CA ARG A 270 -8.03 13.25 32.19
C ARG A 270 -6.87 14.20 32.46
N ILE A 271 -6.96 15.06 33.48
CA ILE A 271 -5.88 16.03 33.82
C ILE A 271 -4.55 15.31 34.11
N PRO A 272 -4.48 14.25 34.94
CA PRO A 272 -3.22 13.54 35.17
C PRO A 272 -2.63 12.94 33.89
N PHE A 273 -3.47 12.41 33.00
CA PHE A 273 -3.05 11.88 31.70
C PHE A 273 -2.54 12.97 30.76
N LEU A 274 -3.23 14.12 30.71
CA LEU A 274 -2.81 15.28 29.92
C LEU A 274 -1.49 15.86 30.44
N LEU A 275 -1.32 16.00 31.75
CA LEU A 275 -0.06 16.45 32.37
C LEU A 275 1.08 15.47 32.10
N ALA A 276 0.83 14.17 32.22
CA ALA A 276 1.80 13.15 31.86
C ALA A 276 2.19 13.25 30.37
N MET A 277 1.23 13.49 29.47
CA MET A 277 1.52 13.69 28.06
C MET A 277 2.35 14.95 27.83
N VAL A 278 2.03 16.08 28.45
CA VAL A 278 2.82 17.32 28.34
C VAL A 278 4.25 17.14 28.85
N LEU A 279 4.46 16.36 29.91
CA LEU A 279 5.77 16.11 30.48
C LEU A 279 6.59 15.08 29.67
N PHE A 280 6.00 13.93 29.34
CA PHE A 280 6.70 12.80 28.76
C PHE A 280 6.71 12.80 27.24
N LEU A 281 5.73 13.41 26.57
CA LEU A 281 5.69 13.44 25.10
C LEU A 281 6.88 14.19 24.50
N PRO A 282 7.29 15.38 24.99
CA PRO A 282 8.48 16.05 24.45
C PRO A 282 9.75 15.22 24.62
N LEU A 283 9.91 14.58 25.79
CA LEU A 283 11.05 13.69 26.07
C LEU A 283 11.03 12.45 25.16
N GLY A 284 9.86 11.84 24.99
CA GLY A 284 9.66 10.69 24.10
C GLY A 284 9.91 11.04 22.63
N VAL A 285 9.43 12.19 22.17
CA VAL A 285 9.69 12.72 20.82
C VAL A 285 11.18 12.99 20.63
N LEU A 286 11.85 13.61 21.61
CA LEU A 286 13.29 13.84 21.54
C LEU A 286 14.08 12.52 21.45
N ALA A 287 13.77 11.55 22.32
CA ALA A 287 14.39 10.23 22.29
C ALA A 287 14.13 9.50 20.95
N PHE A 288 12.90 9.60 20.43
CA PHE A 288 12.53 9.05 19.13
C PHE A 288 13.33 9.70 17.99
N LEU A 289 13.44 11.03 17.97
CA LEU A 289 14.20 11.77 16.96
C LEU A 289 15.70 11.47 17.04
N MET A 290 16.27 11.36 18.25
CA MET A 290 17.66 10.93 18.43
C MET A 290 17.90 9.52 17.89
N ASN A 291 17.04 8.56 18.27
CA ASN A 291 17.12 7.21 17.74
C ASN A 291 16.96 7.21 16.21
N SER A 292 16.00 7.95 15.67
CA SER A 292 15.78 8.12 14.23
C SER A 292 17.03 8.64 13.50
N GLY A 293 17.73 9.64 14.07
CA GLY A 293 19.00 10.13 13.56
C GLY A 293 20.07 9.04 13.54
N VAL A 294 20.24 8.31 14.65
CA VAL A 294 21.18 7.18 14.74
C VAL A 294 20.85 6.09 13.71
N GLN A 295 19.57 5.71 13.57
CA GLN A 295 19.15 4.71 12.59
C GLN A 295 19.35 5.18 11.16
N SER A 296 19.16 6.47 10.88
CA SER A 296 19.42 7.04 9.56
C SER A 296 20.90 6.98 9.19
N LEU A 297 21.81 7.25 10.13
CA LEU A 297 23.25 7.11 9.93
C LEU A 297 23.64 5.63 9.72
N ARG A 298 23.09 4.72 10.52
CA ARG A 298 23.35 3.28 10.40
C ARG A 298 22.82 2.71 9.07
N SER A 299 21.61 3.09 8.68
CA SER A 299 21.00 2.72 7.40
C SER A 299 21.84 3.23 6.23
N ASN A 300 22.18 4.52 6.20
CA ASN A 300 23.03 5.08 5.15
C ASN A 300 24.39 4.38 5.06
N ARG A 301 24.99 4.01 6.20
CA ARG A 301 26.23 3.22 6.20
C ARG A 301 26.03 1.84 5.59
N ARG A 302 24.95 1.13 5.94
CA ARG A 302 24.63 -0.19 5.36
C ARG A 302 24.36 -0.10 3.86
N ILE A 303 23.60 0.88 3.41
CA ILE A 303 23.32 1.12 1.98
C ILE A 303 24.62 1.38 1.23
N ARG A 304 25.50 2.27 1.72
CA ARG A 304 26.81 2.53 1.08
C ARG A 304 27.72 1.31 1.05
N LEU A 305 27.73 0.50 2.11
CA LEU A 305 28.50 -0.75 2.13
C LEU A 305 27.93 -1.77 1.14
N HIS A 306 26.60 -1.82 1.04
CA HIS A 306 25.92 -2.64 0.06
C HIS A 306 26.28 -2.22 -1.36
N GLU A 307 26.14 -0.94 -1.72
CA GLU A 307 26.52 -0.40 -3.04
C GLU A 307 27.97 -0.69 -3.45
N LYS A 308 28.88 -0.81 -2.47
CA LYS A 308 30.29 -1.19 -2.71
C LYS A 308 30.54 -2.69 -2.81
N GLY A 309 29.52 -3.54 -2.68
CA GLY A 309 29.66 -5.00 -2.63
C GLY A 309 30.24 -5.55 -1.33
N LEU A 310 30.33 -4.72 -0.28
CA LEU A 310 30.97 -5.06 1.00
C LEU A 310 29.97 -5.58 2.05
N ALA A 311 28.71 -5.78 1.69
CA ALA A 311 27.65 -6.22 2.60
C ALA A 311 27.23 -7.69 2.41
N GLY A 312 28.05 -8.51 1.75
CA GLY A 312 27.75 -9.93 1.49
C GLY A 312 26.72 -10.19 0.39
N ILE A 313 26.18 -9.13 -0.21
CA ILE A 313 25.36 -9.15 -1.42
C ILE A 313 26.14 -8.35 -2.47
N GLN A 314 26.34 -8.94 -3.65
CA GLN A 314 26.98 -8.24 -4.77
C GLN A 314 25.90 -7.44 -5.53
N PRO A 315 25.95 -6.09 -5.55
CA PRO A 315 24.92 -5.27 -6.20
C PRO A 315 24.75 -5.58 -7.67
N GLY A 316 25.83 -5.95 -8.36
CA GLY A 316 25.81 -6.33 -9.77
C GLY A 316 24.76 -7.41 -10.08
N ASN A 317 24.49 -8.32 -9.14
CA ASN A 317 23.53 -9.41 -9.32
C ASN A 317 22.06 -8.96 -9.28
N TYR A 318 21.79 -7.71 -8.86
CA TYR A 318 20.44 -7.17 -8.66
C TYR A 318 20.22 -5.82 -9.37
N ARG A 319 21.25 -5.28 -10.02
CA ARG A 319 21.19 -4.08 -10.86
C ARG A 319 20.77 -4.47 -12.28
N MET A 320 19.53 -4.92 -12.40
CA MET A 320 18.93 -5.24 -13.70
C MET A 320 18.38 -3.97 -14.38
N PRO A 321 18.40 -3.90 -15.73
CA PRO A 321 17.65 -2.89 -16.47
C PRO A 321 16.19 -2.91 -16.00
N LEU A 322 15.69 -1.74 -15.57
CA LEU A 322 14.34 -1.63 -15.02
C LEU A 322 13.27 -1.86 -16.10
N LEU A 323 13.61 -1.56 -17.35
CA LEU A 323 12.81 -1.79 -18.55
C LEU A 323 13.40 -2.96 -19.32
N ILE A 324 12.54 -3.85 -19.81
CA ILE A 324 12.95 -4.93 -20.70
C ILE A 324 13.39 -4.32 -22.03
N THR A 325 14.58 -4.68 -22.50
CA THR A 325 15.25 -4.12 -23.67
C THR A 325 14.35 -4.18 -24.91
N GLY A 326 13.92 -3.02 -25.40
CA GLY A 326 13.05 -2.89 -26.58
C GLY A 326 12.53 -1.48 -26.86
N MET A 327 12.60 -0.55 -25.91
CA MET A 327 12.05 0.82 -26.07
C MET A 327 12.97 1.94 -25.57
N ARG A 328 14.30 1.70 -25.57
CA ARG A 328 15.27 2.72 -25.10
C ARG A 328 15.17 4.03 -25.88
N GLU A 329 14.86 3.98 -27.18
CA GLU A 329 14.82 5.15 -28.07
C GLU A 329 13.50 5.94 -27.98
N ALA A 330 12.37 5.31 -27.65
CA ALA A 330 11.09 6.03 -27.53
C ALA A 330 10.93 6.77 -26.18
N VAL A 331 11.69 6.36 -25.16
CA VAL A 331 11.61 6.95 -23.82
C VAL A 331 12.40 8.25 -23.75
N GLU A 332 13.51 8.39 -24.49
CA GLU A 332 14.32 9.62 -24.49
C GLU A 332 13.57 10.83 -25.11
N ASP A 333 12.84 10.64 -26.23
CA ASP A 333 12.04 11.70 -26.87
C ASP A 333 10.81 12.15 -26.06
N VAL A 334 10.24 11.25 -25.26
CA VAL A 334 9.15 11.59 -24.33
C VAL A 334 9.72 12.23 -23.04
N TYR A 335 10.93 11.85 -22.64
CA TYR A 335 11.60 12.43 -21.46
C TYR A 335 11.99 13.89 -21.64
N GLU A 336 12.53 14.27 -22.80
CA GLU A 336 12.90 15.66 -23.07
C GLU A 336 11.67 16.58 -23.15
N ASN A 337 10.54 16.07 -23.67
CA ASN A 337 9.27 16.79 -23.73
C ASN A 337 8.54 16.89 -22.36
N LEU A 338 8.78 15.96 -21.42
CA LEU A 338 8.19 16.01 -20.07
C LEU A 338 9.03 16.81 -19.08
N ASN A 339 10.37 16.81 -19.23
CA ASN A 339 11.26 17.61 -18.38
C ASN A 339 11.10 19.12 -18.61
N SER A 340 10.68 19.53 -19.81
CA SER A 340 10.38 20.93 -20.12
C SER A 340 9.02 21.40 -19.56
N ALA A 341 8.18 20.49 -19.04
CA ALA A 341 6.88 20.80 -18.45
C ALA A 341 6.84 20.73 -16.90
N GLN A 342 7.92 20.33 -16.21
CA GLN A 342 7.92 20.09 -14.76
C GLN A 342 8.72 21.08 -13.90
N SER A 343 9.02 22.28 -14.39
CA SER A 343 9.43 23.38 -13.50
C SER A 343 8.19 24.08 -12.94
N HIS A 344 7.92 23.84 -11.65
CA HIS A 344 6.93 24.50 -10.76
C HIS A 344 5.67 23.68 -10.41
N GLU A 345 5.83 22.67 -9.55
CA GLU A 345 4.76 22.20 -8.66
C GLU A 345 5.19 22.37 -7.19
N TYR A 346 5.33 23.63 -6.77
CA TYR A 346 5.09 24.02 -5.38
C TYR A 346 3.78 24.81 -5.40
N LEU A 347 2.69 24.21 -4.92
CA LEU A 347 1.48 24.99 -4.65
C LEU A 347 1.77 25.92 -3.47
N VAL A 348 2.09 27.17 -3.81
CA VAL A 348 2.02 28.33 -2.93
C VAL A 348 0.55 28.50 -2.52
N ALA A 349 0.33 28.84 -1.26
CA ALA A 349 -1.00 29.13 -0.73
C ALA A 349 -1.63 30.32 -1.46
N GLY A 350 -2.88 30.16 -1.92
CA GLY A 350 -3.79 31.28 -2.16
C GLY A 350 -4.00 31.76 -3.60
N THR A 351 -4.34 30.87 -4.54
CA THR A 351 -5.04 31.24 -5.79
C THR A 351 -5.95 30.09 -6.23
N GLU A 352 -7.19 30.06 -5.73
CA GLU A 352 -8.20 29.07 -6.11
C GLU A 352 -9.18 29.57 -7.21
N GLU A 353 -8.88 30.66 -7.93
CA GLU A 353 -9.85 31.24 -8.90
C GLU A 353 -9.47 31.29 -10.39
N GLU A 354 -8.30 30.82 -10.84
CA GLU A 354 -7.92 30.96 -12.28
C GLU A 354 -7.69 29.65 -13.06
N ALA A 355 -7.88 28.48 -12.45
CA ALA A 355 -7.69 27.19 -13.14
C ALA A 355 -8.96 26.62 -13.80
N ALA A 356 -9.97 27.45 -14.03
CA ALA A 356 -11.19 27.09 -14.75
C ALA A 356 -11.36 27.93 -16.02
N GLN A 357 -10.34 27.92 -16.89
CA GLN A 357 -10.43 28.36 -18.29
C GLN A 357 -9.10 28.11 -19.01
N SER A 358 -8.97 26.94 -19.65
CA SER A 358 -8.17 26.75 -20.88
C SER A 358 -8.16 25.28 -21.28
N GLU A 359 -9.09 24.90 -22.17
CA GLU A 359 -8.85 23.75 -23.06
C GLU A 359 -8.12 24.22 -24.33
N PRO A 360 -7.22 23.42 -24.92
CA PRO A 360 -6.53 23.78 -26.15
C PRO A 360 -7.36 23.36 -27.37
N SER A 361 -7.96 24.32 -28.08
CA SER A 361 -8.57 24.09 -29.39
C SER A 361 -7.60 24.45 -30.52
N SER A 362 -7.31 23.49 -31.40
CA SER A 362 -6.55 23.67 -32.65
C SER A 362 -7.30 24.57 -33.65
N PRO A 363 -6.62 25.27 -34.58
CA PRO A 363 -7.24 26.30 -35.40
C PRO A 363 -7.82 25.71 -36.68
N ILE A 364 -9.10 25.96 -36.97
CA ILE A 364 -9.63 25.93 -38.34
C ILE A 364 -10.16 27.31 -38.67
N LEU A 365 -9.56 27.84 -39.73
CA LEU A 365 -9.81 29.10 -40.41
C LEU A 365 -11.08 28.96 -41.28
N GLU A 366 -12.12 29.76 -41.05
CA GLU A 366 -12.87 30.32 -42.19
C GLU A 366 -13.64 31.60 -41.85
N ARG A 367 -13.92 32.35 -42.90
CA ARG A 367 -13.94 33.81 -42.99
C ARG A 367 -15.39 34.29 -43.19
N ALA A 368 -15.76 35.32 -42.42
CA ALA A 368 -16.61 36.47 -42.76
C ALA A 368 -18.04 36.29 -43.33
N LEU A 369 -19.00 36.98 -42.68
CA LEU A 369 -19.85 38.09 -43.19
C LEU A 369 -21.13 38.16 -42.33
N SER A 370 -21.22 39.08 -41.37
CA SER A 370 -21.88 40.40 -41.45
C SER A 370 -23.42 40.40 -41.36
N SER A 371 -23.89 41.03 -40.28
CA SER A 371 -25.00 42.02 -40.21
C SER A 371 -26.40 41.60 -39.71
N LEU A 372 -26.86 42.44 -38.77
CA LEU A 372 -28.23 42.87 -38.40
C LEU A 372 -28.94 42.23 -37.19
N ASP A 373 -29.01 43.06 -36.13
CA ASP A 373 -30.15 43.45 -35.28
C ASP A 373 -31.30 42.48 -34.96
N GLY A 374 -31.66 42.44 -33.68
CA GLY A 374 -33.03 42.18 -33.24
C GLY A 374 -33.17 41.44 -31.89
N ASP A 375 -33.36 42.23 -30.82
CA ASP A 375 -34.19 42.03 -29.61
C ASP A 375 -34.40 40.63 -28.97
N GLU A 376 -34.16 40.62 -27.65
CA GLU A 376 -34.43 39.59 -26.63
C GLU A 376 -35.92 39.15 -26.46
N PRO A 377 -36.28 38.12 -25.65
CA PRO A 377 -35.44 37.30 -24.74
C PRO A 377 -35.53 35.79 -24.95
N ASN A 378 -34.39 35.15 -24.72
CA ASN A 378 -34.18 33.71 -24.68
C ASN A 378 -34.44 33.19 -23.25
N GLY A 379 -34.98 31.98 -23.08
CA GLY A 379 -35.05 31.40 -21.74
C GLY A 379 -35.87 30.15 -21.52
N GLN A 380 -36.14 29.33 -22.54
CA GLN A 380 -36.86 28.07 -22.30
C GLN A 380 -36.56 27.00 -23.35
N LEU A 381 -35.34 26.50 -23.38
CA LEU A 381 -34.96 25.16 -23.89
C LEU A 381 -33.45 24.99 -23.61
N LEU A 382 -33.04 23.79 -23.18
CA LEU A 382 -31.73 23.43 -22.60
C LEU A 382 -31.61 23.54 -21.08
N ARG A 383 -32.65 23.09 -20.37
CA ARG A 383 -32.52 22.60 -18.98
C ARG A 383 -33.01 21.16 -18.90
N ARG A 384 -32.42 20.30 -19.72
CA ARG A 384 -32.65 18.85 -19.67
C ARG A 384 -31.38 18.18 -20.17
N ASN A 385 -30.66 17.55 -19.24
CA ASN A 385 -29.50 16.65 -19.40
C ASN A 385 -28.22 17.03 -18.63
N SER A 386 -28.32 17.36 -17.34
CA SER A 386 -27.18 17.17 -16.43
C SER A 386 -27.57 16.71 -15.01
N GLU A 387 -28.70 16.02 -14.86
CA GLU A 387 -28.96 15.23 -13.65
C GLU A 387 -28.47 13.79 -13.90
N LYS A 388 -27.15 13.61 -13.89
CA LYS A 388 -26.58 12.32 -13.53
C LYS A 388 -26.36 12.35 -12.03
N THR A 389 -27.17 11.55 -11.35
CA THR A 389 -27.17 11.22 -9.93
C THR A 389 -25.75 11.20 -9.32
N SER A 390 -25.51 12.14 -8.41
CA SER A 390 -24.30 12.25 -7.60
C SER A 390 -24.30 11.23 -6.46
N GLN A 391 -23.97 9.96 -6.76
CA GLN A 391 -23.88 8.90 -5.73
C GLN A 391 -22.49 8.28 -5.57
N ASP A 392 -21.51 8.68 -6.38
CA ASP A 392 -20.13 8.21 -6.20
C ASP A 392 -19.39 9.03 -5.13
N PRO A 393 -18.61 8.38 -4.23
CA PRO A 393 -17.79 9.08 -3.25
C PRO A 393 -16.79 10.02 -3.93
N PRO A 394 -16.46 11.18 -3.32
CA PRO A 394 -15.61 12.18 -3.94
C PRO A 394 -14.21 11.64 -4.22
N ILE A 395 -13.65 12.05 -5.37
CA ILE A 395 -12.29 11.72 -5.77
C ILE A 395 -11.31 12.42 -4.81
N LEU A 396 -10.34 11.66 -4.30
CA LEU A 396 -9.30 12.17 -3.41
C LEU A 396 -8.30 13.05 -4.16
N ALA A 397 -7.77 14.08 -3.49
CA ALA A 397 -6.72 14.96 -4.01
C ALA A 397 -5.34 14.27 -4.01
N LEU A 398 -5.19 13.21 -4.81
CA LEU A 398 -3.93 12.47 -4.98
C LEU A 398 -3.01 13.18 -5.98
N ALA A 399 -1.71 12.87 -5.93
CA ALA A 399 -0.76 13.37 -6.93
C ALA A 399 -1.02 12.70 -8.30
N PRO A 400 -0.74 13.37 -9.44
CA PRO A 400 -0.97 12.81 -10.78
C PRO A 400 -0.34 11.43 -11.00
N TYR A 401 0.87 11.19 -10.48
CA TYR A 401 1.53 9.89 -10.59
C TYR A 401 0.83 8.80 -9.77
N GLN A 402 0.14 9.12 -8.67
CA GLN A 402 -0.61 8.14 -7.88
C GLN A 402 -1.84 7.64 -8.66
N PHE A 403 -2.48 8.50 -9.47
CA PHE A 403 -3.53 8.05 -10.39
C PHE A 403 -3.01 7.09 -11.45
N ARG A 404 -1.82 7.35 -12.02
CA ARG A 404 -1.15 6.40 -12.93
C ARG A 404 -0.83 5.07 -12.24
N MET A 405 -0.35 5.13 -10.99
CA MET A 405 -0.10 3.93 -10.19
C MET A 405 -1.38 3.11 -9.96
N ILE A 406 -2.51 3.76 -9.64
CA ILE A 406 -3.82 3.08 -9.47
C ILE A 406 -4.20 2.36 -10.76
N GLN A 407 -4.19 3.07 -11.89
CA GLN A 407 -4.55 2.50 -13.18
C GLN A 407 -3.68 1.28 -13.52
N ALA A 408 -2.35 1.42 -13.42
CA ALA A 408 -1.43 0.34 -13.72
C ALA A 408 -1.59 -0.86 -12.78
N LEU A 409 -1.80 -0.62 -11.49
CA LEU A 409 -2.03 -1.70 -10.54
C LEU A 409 -3.37 -2.40 -10.76
N ASP A 410 -4.42 -1.68 -11.12
CA ASP A 410 -5.72 -2.30 -11.41
C ASP A 410 -5.64 -3.21 -12.64
N THR A 411 -4.80 -2.87 -13.63
CA THR A 411 -4.64 -3.69 -14.84
C THR A 411 -4.10 -5.10 -14.59
N VAL A 412 -3.41 -5.34 -13.47
CA VAL A 412 -2.92 -6.69 -13.18
C VAL A 412 -4.00 -7.60 -12.56
N GLY A 413 -5.17 -7.08 -12.19
CA GLY A 413 -6.30 -7.90 -11.72
C GLY A 413 -6.22 -8.30 -10.24
N TRP A 414 -6.34 -7.32 -9.35
CA TRP A 414 -6.40 -7.53 -7.90
C TRP A 414 -7.81 -7.94 -7.43
N ARG A 415 -7.85 -8.89 -6.50
CA ARG A 415 -9.00 -9.15 -5.63
C ARG A 415 -8.84 -8.30 -4.37
N LYS A 416 -9.74 -7.35 -4.15
CA LYS A 416 -9.62 -6.32 -3.12
C LYS A 416 -10.67 -6.53 -2.03
N TYR A 417 -10.23 -6.86 -0.82
CA TYR A 417 -11.12 -7.08 0.32
C TYR A 417 -10.96 -5.96 1.35
N PRO A 418 -11.95 -5.06 1.47
CA PRO A 418 -11.98 -4.13 2.59
C PRO A 418 -12.29 -4.88 3.89
N VAL A 419 -11.65 -4.47 4.99
CA VAL A 419 -11.73 -5.13 6.30
C VAL A 419 -12.13 -4.12 7.37
N TYR A 420 -13.17 -4.46 8.13
CA TYR A 420 -13.62 -3.70 9.29
C TYR A 420 -13.25 -4.43 10.59
N ILE A 421 -12.23 -3.94 11.28
CA ILE A 421 -11.86 -4.38 12.63
C ILE A 421 -12.50 -3.46 13.66
N HIS A 422 -13.41 -4.01 14.47
CA HIS A 422 -14.24 -3.26 15.42
C HIS A 422 -13.59 -3.19 16.81
N LYS A 423 -13.00 -4.30 17.27
CA LYS A 423 -12.59 -4.47 18.67
C LYS A 423 -11.43 -3.59 19.10
N VAL A 424 -10.68 -3.01 18.16
CA VAL A 424 -9.49 -2.21 18.46
C VAL A 424 -9.29 -1.03 17.51
N ARG A 425 -8.73 0.05 18.06
CA ARG A 425 -8.32 1.24 17.30
C ARG A 425 -6.97 1.11 16.59
N HIS A 426 -6.36 -0.08 16.62
CA HIS A 426 -5.06 -0.36 16.01
C HIS A 426 -5.21 -1.50 15.00
N SER A 427 -6.07 -1.27 14.00
CA SER A 427 -6.45 -2.26 12.99
C SER A 427 -5.24 -2.72 12.15
N HIS A 428 -4.26 -1.83 11.95
CA HIS A 428 -3.02 -2.13 11.22
C HIS A 428 -2.32 -3.40 11.71
N ALA A 429 -2.21 -3.61 13.03
CA ALA A 429 -1.59 -4.83 13.56
C ALA A 429 -2.59 -5.94 13.86
N ALA A 430 -3.86 -5.59 14.05
CA ALA A 430 -4.90 -6.55 14.33
C ALA A 430 -5.23 -7.42 13.10
N ILE A 431 -5.15 -6.86 11.88
CA ILE A 431 -5.48 -7.56 10.63
C ILE A 431 -4.68 -8.86 10.41
N ILE A 432 -3.46 -8.94 10.94
CA ILE A 432 -2.61 -10.15 10.91
C ILE A 432 -2.42 -10.80 12.28
N VAL A 433 -3.15 -10.34 13.31
CA VAL A 433 -3.00 -10.80 14.70
C VAL A 433 -1.55 -10.70 15.19
N ARG A 434 -0.91 -9.53 14.99
CA ARG A 434 0.52 -9.32 15.31
C ARG A 434 0.88 -9.60 16.78
N LEU A 435 -0.11 -9.54 17.66
CA LEU A 435 0.00 -9.89 19.08
C LEU A 435 -1.15 -10.84 19.42
N GLU A 436 -0.84 -11.98 20.03
CA GLU A 436 -1.86 -12.94 20.47
C GLU A 436 -2.59 -12.41 21.70
N LYS A 437 -3.70 -11.69 21.47
CA LYS A 437 -4.60 -11.20 22.52
C LYS A 437 -6.06 -11.26 22.07
N PRO A 438 -7.03 -11.39 23.00
CA PRO A 438 -8.44 -11.54 22.65
C PRO A 438 -9.00 -10.42 21.77
N SER A 439 -8.51 -9.19 21.96
CA SER A 439 -8.94 -8.02 21.18
C SER A 439 -8.48 -8.03 19.71
N PHE A 440 -7.57 -8.92 19.32
CA PHE A 440 -7.15 -9.12 17.92
C PHE A 440 -7.85 -10.33 17.26
N SER A 441 -8.88 -10.89 17.90
CA SER A 441 -9.61 -12.07 17.40
C SER A 441 -10.15 -11.91 15.97
N GLU A 442 -10.60 -10.71 15.59
CA GLU A 442 -11.12 -10.42 14.25
C GLU A 442 -10.07 -10.62 13.15
N GLY A 443 -8.78 -10.42 13.44
CA GLY A 443 -7.72 -10.74 12.49
C GLY A 443 -7.67 -12.24 12.14
N ARG A 444 -8.12 -13.13 13.03
CA ARG A 444 -8.20 -14.57 12.72
C ARG A 444 -9.30 -14.86 11.69
N ILE A 445 -10.36 -14.05 11.65
CA ILE A 445 -11.41 -14.15 10.62
C ILE A 445 -10.85 -13.74 9.26
N VAL A 446 -10.03 -12.68 9.23
CA VAL A 446 -9.31 -12.26 8.01
C VAL A 446 -8.38 -13.37 7.51
N LEU A 447 -7.59 -13.97 8.40
CA LEU A 447 -6.71 -15.08 8.02
C LEU A 447 -7.50 -16.32 7.59
N ARG A 448 -8.66 -16.60 8.21
CA ARG A 448 -9.56 -17.69 7.79
C ARG A 448 -10.07 -17.46 6.38
N HIS A 449 -10.64 -16.29 6.08
CA HIS A 449 -11.09 -15.92 4.74
C HIS A 449 -9.97 -16.07 3.71
N TRP A 450 -8.79 -15.54 4.04
CA TRP A 450 -7.65 -15.66 3.15
C TRP A 450 -7.28 -17.11 2.85
N LEU A 451 -7.23 -17.99 3.84
CA LEU A 451 -6.87 -19.39 3.66
C LEU A 451 -7.96 -20.23 3.00
N ASP A 452 -9.22 -19.88 3.19
CA ASP A 452 -10.36 -20.65 2.69
C ASP A 452 -10.72 -20.26 1.24
N GLU A 453 -10.73 -18.96 0.93
CA GLU A 453 -11.23 -18.46 -0.37
C GLU A 453 -10.10 -18.06 -1.32
N GLU A 454 -8.99 -17.55 -0.78
CA GLU A 454 -8.01 -16.81 -1.56
C GLU A 454 -6.67 -17.53 -1.72
N PHE A 455 -6.16 -18.28 -0.75
CA PHE A 455 -4.88 -18.97 -0.88
C PHE A 455 -5.04 -20.31 -1.60
N ILE A 456 -4.46 -20.43 -2.80
CA ILE A 456 -4.46 -21.68 -3.58
C ILE A 456 -3.10 -22.36 -3.56
N LEU A 457 -3.06 -23.69 -3.63
CA LEU A 457 -1.81 -24.44 -3.76
C LEU A 457 -1.40 -24.49 -5.24
#